data_AF-T1H356-F1
#
_entry.id   AF-T1H356-F1
#
_cell.length_a   1.000
_cell.length_b   1.000
_cell.length_c   1.000
_cell.angle_alpha   90.00
_cell.angle_beta   90.00
_cell.angle_gamma   90.00
#
_symmetry.space_group_name_H-M   'P 1'
#
loop_
_entity.id
_entity.type
_entity.pdbx_description
1 polymer ?
#
loop_
_entity_poly.entity_id
_entity_poly.type
_entity_poly.pdbx_seq_one_letter_code
_entity_poly.pdbx_strand_id
1 'polypeptide(L)'
;MSKLFFVISALLLATASARVVRDAPAGNEIETVFKNFEQLFNEGKKNVFDFMGVKNDEEAQTLVKNEAQNFFDKLAGIGKELKKSSEDVAAKIENDETVKSFRAKVTEAIEDFKKANPEVTEGATKLNEKLQGTLETIAAEAKKLGESAQNPELQQQFKDIAKKVLDTTTDTFKDLNTKLAQVGKQ
;
A
#
# COMPACT_ATOMS: atom_id res chain seq x y z
N MET A 1 -58.60 -12.45 -29.58
CA MET A 1 -58.25 -13.72 -28.89
C MET A 1 -57.09 -14.34 -29.67
N SER A 2 -55.84 -13.99 -29.33
CA SER A 2 -54.99 -14.61 -28.30
C SER A 2 -54.49 -15.99 -28.71
N LYS A 3 -53.16 -16.17 -28.56
CA LYS A 3 -52.41 -17.45 -28.50
C LYS A 3 -51.95 -18.06 -29.82
N LEU A 4 -50.92 -17.50 -30.45
CA LEU A 4 -50.06 -18.25 -31.38
C LEU A 4 -48.61 -17.73 -31.42
N PHE A 5 -48.13 -17.14 -30.33
CA PHE A 5 -46.75 -16.63 -30.19
C PHE A 5 -45.97 -17.31 -29.05
N PHE A 6 -46.31 -18.58 -28.74
CA PHE A 6 -45.78 -19.27 -27.56
C PHE A 6 -45.09 -20.60 -27.87
N VAL A 7 -44.43 -20.73 -29.03
CA VAL A 7 -43.70 -21.97 -29.39
C VAL A 7 -42.23 -21.72 -29.77
N ILE A 8 -41.74 -20.48 -29.79
CA ILE A 8 -40.32 -20.16 -30.08
C ILE A 8 -39.67 -19.41 -28.90
N SER A 9 -39.97 -19.83 -27.68
CA SER A 9 -39.26 -19.32 -26.48
C SER A 9 -38.81 -20.44 -25.52
N ALA A 10 -39.00 -21.70 -25.91
CA ALA A 10 -38.71 -22.86 -25.07
C ALA A 10 -37.37 -23.55 -25.36
N LEU A 11 -36.47 -22.95 -26.16
CA LEU A 11 -35.14 -23.53 -26.45
C LEU A 11 -33.94 -22.72 -25.93
N LEU A 12 -34.16 -21.68 -25.12
CA LEU A 12 -33.08 -20.91 -24.48
C LEU A 12 -32.85 -21.25 -23.00
N LEU A 13 -33.51 -22.30 -22.48
CA LEU A 13 -33.34 -22.75 -21.09
C LEU A 13 -32.29 -23.86 -20.91
N ALA A 14 -31.64 -24.32 -21.98
CA ALA A 14 -30.64 -25.39 -21.91
C ALA A 14 -29.18 -24.91 -21.67
N THR A 15 -28.94 -23.60 -21.62
CA THR A 15 -27.69 -23.04 -21.08
C THR A 15 -27.94 -22.41 -19.71
N ALA A 16 -28.77 -23.05 -18.89
CA ALA A 16 -28.53 -23.07 -17.46
C ALA A 16 -27.22 -23.85 -17.25
N SER A 17 -26.10 -23.21 -17.62
CA SER A 17 -24.85 -23.49 -16.96
C SER A 17 -25.18 -23.33 -15.49
N ALA A 18 -25.26 -24.45 -14.79
CA ALA A 18 -25.01 -24.52 -13.37
C ALA A 18 -23.58 -24.02 -13.15
N ARG A 19 -23.36 -22.73 -13.39
CA ARG A 19 -22.38 -21.97 -12.65
C ARG A 19 -23.01 -21.93 -11.28
N VAL A 20 -22.75 -22.99 -10.52
CA VAL A 20 -22.53 -22.87 -9.09
C VAL A 20 -21.82 -21.54 -8.97
N VAL A 21 -22.51 -20.54 -8.41
CA VAL A 21 -21.84 -19.38 -7.86
C VAL A 21 -20.99 -20.01 -6.77
N ARG A 22 -19.81 -20.45 -7.20
CA ARG A 22 -18.71 -20.79 -6.34
C ARG A 22 -18.58 -19.50 -5.56
N ASP A 23 -18.95 -19.52 -4.28
CA ASP A 23 -18.64 -18.43 -3.36
C ASP A 23 -17.24 -17.98 -3.76
N ALA A 24 -17.16 -16.82 -4.42
CA ALA A 24 -15.86 -16.23 -4.66
C ALA A 24 -15.32 -16.07 -3.25
N PRO A 25 -14.24 -16.79 -2.88
CA PRO A 25 -13.76 -16.78 -1.50
C PRO A 25 -13.62 -15.30 -1.16
N ALA A 26 -14.27 -14.87 -0.07
CA ALA A 26 -14.34 -13.47 0.36
C ALA A 26 -13.02 -12.78 -0.04
N GLY A 27 -13.09 -11.95 -1.10
CA GLY A 27 -11.90 -11.51 -1.81
C GLY A 27 -10.92 -10.95 -0.80
N ASN A 28 -9.69 -11.45 -0.81
CA ASN A 28 -8.69 -11.10 0.19
C ASN A 28 -8.49 -9.58 0.15
N GLU A 29 -9.10 -8.83 1.07
CA GLU A 29 -9.20 -7.37 1.04
C GLU A 29 -7.81 -6.72 0.92
N ILE A 30 -6.80 -7.34 1.55
CA ILE A 30 -5.39 -6.96 1.48
C ILE A 30 -4.83 -7.09 0.06
N GLU A 31 -5.18 -8.14 -0.66
CA GLU A 31 -4.76 -8.33 -2.06
C GLU A 31 -5.35 -7.25 -2.97
N THR A 32 -6.59 -6.82 -2.72
CA THR A 32 -7.21 -5.71 -3.46
C THR A 32 -6.51 -4.39 -3.17
N VAL A 33 -6.26 -4.07 -1.90
CA VAL A 33 -5.55 -2.83 -1.51
C VAL A 33 -4.12 -2.83 -2.06
N PHE A 34 -3.42 -3.95 -1.98
CA PHE A 34 -2.07 -4.07 -2.51
C PHE A 34 -2.02 -3.92 -4.04
N LYS A 35 -2.95 -4.52 -4.78
CA LYS A 35 -3.05 -4.34 -6.24
C LYS A 35 -3.30 -2.89 -6.63
N ASN A 36 -4.14 -2.18 -5.89
CA ASN A 36 -4.37 -0.76 -6.11
C ASN A 36 -3.09 0.05 -5.88
N PHE A 37 -2.34 -0.27 -4.81
CA PHE A 37 -1.02 0.29 -4.58
C PHE A 37 -0.09 -0.01 -5.77
N GLU A 38 0.07 -1.27 -6.18
CA GLU A 38 0.96 -1.64 -7.30
C GLU A 38 0.61 -0.90 -8.59
N GLN A 39 -0.67 -0.81 -8.93
CA GLN A 39 -1.11 -0.10 -10.12
C GLN A 39 -0.75 1.38 -10.04
N LEU A 40 -1.13 2.06 -8.95
CA LEU A 40 -0.80 3.47 -8.74
C LEU A 40 0.71 3.70 -8.73
N PHE A 41 1.45 2.81 -8.08
CA PHE A 41 2.88 2.89 -7.91
C PHE A 41 3.63 2.76 -9.25
N ASN A 42 3.21 1.80 -10.08
CA ASN A 42 3.76 1.61 -11.42
C ASN A 42 3.40 2.77 -12.37
N GLU A 43 2.16 3.27 -12.32
CA GLU A 43 1.73 4.45 -13.08
C GLU A 43 2.50 5.71 -12.64
N GLY A 44 2.67 5.90 -11.35
CA GLY A 44 3.33 7.06 -10.75
C GLY A 44 4.84 7.08 -10.98
N LYS A 45 5.53 5.93 -10.89
CA LYS A 45 6.96 5.81 -11.22
C LYS A 45 7.26 6.35 -12.61
N LYS A 46 6.42 5.98 -13.58
CA LYS A 46 6.56 6.44 -14.97
C LYS A 46 6.43 7.96 -15.09
N ASN A 47 5.47 8.55 -14.38
CA ASN A 47 5.21 9.98 -14.44
C ASN A 47 6.33 10.82 -13.79
N VAL A 48 6.88 10.39 -12.64
CA VAL A 48 7.91 11.18 -11.95
C VAL A 48 9.20 11.30 -12.75
N PHE A 49 9.63 10.24 -13.44
CA PHE A 49 10.81 10.29 -14.31
C PHE A 49 10.65 11.23 -15.51
N ASP A 50 9.45 11.36 -16.06
CA ASP A 50 9.17 12.26 -17.19
C ASP A 50 9.10 13.75 -16.77
N PHE A 51 8.80 14.05 -15.50
CA PHE A 51 8.71 15.42 -14.97
C PHE A 51 10.00 15.94 -14.32
N MET A 52 10.98 15.07 -14.03
CA MET A 52 12.21 15.45 -13.33
C MET A 52 13.29 16.13 -14.21
N GLY A 53 12.88 16.86 -15.25
CA GLY A 53 13.68 17.93 -15.87
C GLY A 53 13.70 19.20 -14.99
N VAL A 54 13.83 19.04 -13.68
CA VAL A 54 13.51 20.04 -12.65
C VAL A 54 14.43 21.26 -12.75
N LYS A 55 13.86 22.46 -12.86
CA LYS A 55 14.59 23.74 -12.78
C LYS A 55 14.93 24.16 -11.34
N ASN A 56 14.21 23.62 -10.34
CA ASN A 56 14.34 23.87 -8.89
C ASN A 56 14.59 22.57 -8.09
N ASP A 57 15.84 22.07 -8.12
CA ASP A 57 16.24 20.84 -7.41
C ASP A 57 16.08 20.95 -5.88
N GLU A 58 16.33 22.12 -5.29
CA GLU A 58 16.22 22.34 -3.83
C GLU A 58 14.78 22.23 -3.29
N GLU A 59 13.80 22.75 -4.03
CA GLU A 59 12.39 22.70 -3.64
C GLU A 59 11.87 21.26 -3.72
N ALA A 60 12.20 20.55 -4.80
CA ALA A 60 11.87 19.15 -4.96
C ALA A 60 12.55 18.27 -3.89
N GLN A 61 13.81 18.55 -3.56
CA GLN A 61 14.53 17.82 -2.51
C GLN A 61 13.88 18.04 -1.14
N THR A 62 13.54 19.29 -0.79
CA THR A 62 12.82 19.62 0.44
C THR A 62 11.48 18.91 0.53
N LEU A 63 10.77 18.84 -0.59
CA LEU A 63 9.48 18.18 -0.67
C LEU A 63 9.58 16.68 -0.37
N VAL A 64 10.51 15.99 -1.04
CA VAL A 64 10.75 14.56 -0.82
C VAL A 64 11.12 14.29 0.64
N LYS A 65 11.94 15.14 1.27
CA LYS A 65 12.29 15.03 2.70
C LYS A 65 11.05 15.13 3.59
N ASN A 66 10.22 16.14 3.36
CA ASN A 66 9.02 16.37 4.17
C ASN A 66 8.03 15.23 4.05
N GLU A 67 7.80 14.71 2.84
CA GLU A 67 6.92 13.55 2.64
C GLU A 67 7.48 12.28 3.29
N ALA A 68 8.79 12.05 3.19
CA ALA A 68 9.43 10.92 3.87
C ALA A 68 9.27 11.03 5.39
N GLN A 69 9.50 12.22 5.96
CA GLN A 69 9.37 12.44 7.40
C GLN A 69 7.92 12.26 7.87
N ASN A 70 6.96 12.84 7.17
CA ASN A 70 5.53 12.66 7.44
C ASN A 70 5.13 11.18 7.38
N PHE A 71 5.63 10.44 6.40
CA PHE A 71 5.37 9.03 6.25
C PHE A 71 5.89 8.22 7.44
N PHE A 72 7.14 8.47 7.86
CA PHE A 72 7.72 7.78 9.02
C PHE A 72 7.00 8.11 10.33
N ASP A 73 6.54 9.36 10.49
CA ASP A 73 5.74 9.76 11.64
C ASP A 73 4.38 9.05 11.68
N LYS A 74 3.72 8.91 10.52
CA LYS A 74 2.48 8.12 10.40
C LYS A 74 2.70 6.64 10.73
N LEU A 75 3.78 6.03 10.24
CA LEU A 75 4.14 4.65 10.58
C LEU A 75 4.41 4.47 12.07
N ALA A 76 5.13 5.40 12.70
CA ALA A 76 5.33 5.39 14.15
C ALA A 76 4.00 5.52 14.92
N GLY A 77 3.06 6.31 14.40
CA GLY A 77 1.69 6.42 14.90
C GLY A 77 0.94 5.07 14.88
N ILE A 78 0.96 4.36 13.75
CA ILE A 78 0.36 3.02 13.61
C ILE A 78 0.97 2.05 14.65
N GLY A 79 2.30 2.08 14.82
CA GLY A 79 2.98 1.27 15.84
C GLY A 79 2.53 1.56 17.27
N LYS A 80 2.22 2.82 17.59
CA LYS A 80 1.69 3.23 18.91
C LYS A 80 0.23 2.84 19.11
N GLU A 81 -0.60 2.94 18.09
CA GLU A 81 -2.01 2.53 18.16
C GLU A 81 -2.15 1.04 18.48
N LEU A 82 -1.25 0.21 17.96
CA LEU A 82 -1.24 -1.22 18.24
C LEU A 82 -0.90 -1.56 19.68
N LYS A 83 -0.05 -0.76 20.31
CA LYS A 83 0.26 -0.89 21.74
C LYS A 83 -0.90 -0.47 22.65
N LYS A 84 -1.93 0.21 22.12
CA LYS A 84 -3.12 0.64 22.87
C LYS A 84 -4.28 -0.37 22.84
N SER A 85 -4.15 -1.49 22.14
CA SER A 85 -5.11 -2.61 22.24
C SER A 85 -5.09 -3.20 23.65
N SER A 86 -6.04 -4.08 24.00
CA SER A 86 -6.01 -4.79 25.29
C SER A 86 -4.63 -5.40 25.56
N GLU A 87 -4.17 -5.36 26.81
CA GLU A 87 -2.80 -5.76 27.19
C GLU A 87 -2.44 -7.17 26.67
N ASP A 88 -3.39 -8.11 26.71
CA ASP A 88 -3.22 -9.47 26.17
C ASP A 88 -3.03 -9.51 24.65
N VAL A 89 -3.79 -8.70 23.90
CA VAL A 89 -3.67 -8.64 22.43
C VAL A 89 -2.40 -7.91 22.03
N ALA A 90 -2.06 -6.82 22.73
CA ALA A 90 -0.80 -6.11 22.51
C ALA A 90 0.41 -7.01 22.77
N ALA A 91 0.40 -7.79 23.85
CA ALA A 91 1.45 -8.75 24.16
C ALA A 91 1.55 -9.88 23.12
N LYS A 92 0.41 -10.41 22.65
CA LYS A 92 0.39 -11.43 21.58
C LYS A 92 0.93 -10.88 20.26
N ILE A 93 0.53 -9.66 19.87
CA ILE A 93 1.01 -8.97 18.66
C ILE A 93 2.51 -8.67 18.77
N GLU A 94 2.99 -8.20 19.93
CA GLU A 94 4.40 -7.85 20.11
C GLU A 94 5.33 -9.08 20.09
N ASN A 95 4.83 -10.23 20.53
CA ASN A 95 5.59 -11.48 20.54
C ASN A 95 5.48 -12.29 19.22
N ASP A 96 4.59 -11.91 18.30
CA ASP A 96 4.44 -12.59 17.01
C ASP A 96 5.66 -12.34 16.09
N GLU A 97 6.22 -13.42 15.55
CA GLU A 97 7.41 -13.36 14.70
C GLU A 97 7.16 -12.60 13.38
N THR A 98 5.94 -12.65 12.83
CA THR A 98 5.57 -11.88 11.63
C THR A 98 5.63 -10.39 11.92
N VAL A 99 5.11 -9.97 13.08
CA VAL A 99 5.10 -8.56 13.49
C VAL A 99 6.51 -8.08 13.80
N LYS A 100 7.33 -8.89 14.47
CA LYS A 100 8.74 -8.56 14.73
C LYS A 100 9.53 -8.41 13.42
N SER A 101 9.35 -9.34 12.48
CA SER A 101 9.97 -9.28 11.16
C SER A 101 9.55 -8.02 10.40
N PHE A 102 8.24 -7.73 10.36
CA PHE A 102 7.70 -6.52 9.76
C PHE A 102 8.31 -5.26 10.39
N ARG A 103 8.33 -5.16 11.72
CA ARG A 103 8.92 -4.01 12.44
C ARG A 103 10.41 -3.86 12.14
N ALA A 104 11.16 -4.97 12.12
CA ALA A 104 12.59 -4.95 11.81
C ALA A 104 12.84 -4.45 10.38
N LYS A 105 12.09 -4.97 9.40
CA LYS A 105 12.21 -4.56 7.98
C LYS A 105 11.80 -3.12 7.74
N VAL A 106 10.72 -2.65 8.39
CA VAL A 106 10.33 -1.25 8.34
C VAL A 106 11.40 -0.37 8.98
N THR A 107 11.95 -0.77 10.13
CA THR A 107 13.02 0.00 10.80
C THR A 107 14.28 0.06 9.94
N GLU A 108 14.69 -1.06 9.34
CA GLU A 108 15.80 -1.14 8.39
C GLU A 108 15.57 -0.21 7.21
N ALA A 109 14.39 -0.24 6.57
CA ALA A 109 14.06 0.63 5.46
C ALA A 109 14.05 2.13 5.83
N ILE A 110 13.61 2.47 7.06
CA ILE A 110 13.68 3.83 7.60
C ILE A 110 15.13 4.25 7.83
N GLU A 111 15.93 3.39 8.45
CA GLU A 111 17.33 3.67 8.72
C GLU A 111 18.13 3.82 7.43
N ASP A 112 17.89 2.99 6.43
CA ASP A 112 18.56 3.05 5.13
C ASP A 112 18.22 4.35 4.41
N PHE A 113 16.95 4.78 4.47
CA PHE A 113 16.55 6.09 3.97
C PHE A 113 17.24 7.25 4.72
N LYS A 114 17.41 7.14 6.05
CA LYS A 114 18.12 8.16 6.83
C LYS A 114 19.63 8.16 6.59
N LYS A 115 20.25 6.98 6.48
CA LYS A 115 21.69 6.78 6.21
C LYS A 115 22.11 7.26 4.83
N ALA A 116 21.17 7.24 3.87
CA ALA A 116 21.35 7.91 2.58
C ALA A 116 21.68 9.41 2.70
N ASN A 117 21.53 9.99 3.90
CA ASN A 117 21.87 11.33 4.28
C ASN A 117 21.22 12.35 3.33
N PRO A 118 19.90 12.61 3.48
CA PRO A 118 19.15 13.52 2.63
C PRO A 118 19.75 14.94 2.54
N GLU A 119 20.65 15.33 3.45
CA GLU A 119 21.38 16.60 3.43
C GLU A 119 22.54 16.66 2.43
N VAL A 120 23.05 15.50 1.99
CA VAL A 120 24.13 15.44 1.00
C VAL A 120 23.52 15.54 -0.39
N THR A 121 24.17 16.28 -1.28
CA THR A 121 23.83 16.68 -2.66
C THR A 121 23.53 15.55 -3.66
N GLU A 122 22.77 14.52 -3.27
CA GLU A 122 22.37 13.42 -4.17
C GLU A 122 21.27 13.85 -5.18
N GLY A 123 20.68 15.04 -5.01
CA GLY A 123 19.62 15.58 -5.87
C GLY A 123 18.25 14.97 -5.57
N ALA A 124 17.19 15.70 -5.92
CA ALA A 124 15.81 15.29 -5.62
C ALA A 124 15.45 13.93 -6.24
N THR A 125 15.99 13.63 -7.42
CA THR A 125 15.77 12.37 -8.15
C THR A 125 16.19 11.15 -7.36
N LYS A 126 17.45 11.11 -6.89
CA LYS A 126 17.96 9.94 -6.13
C LYS A 126 17.24 9.80 -4.80
N LEU A 127 16.93 10.92 -4.14
CA LEU A 127 16.20 10.89 -2.89
C LEU A 127 14.78 10.35 -3.08
N ASN A 128 14.12 10.74 -4.17
CA ASN A 128 12.81 10.22 -4.54
C ASN A 128 12.87 8.73 -4.90
N GLU A 129 13.86 8.28 -5.69
CA GLU A 129 14.05 6.85 -5.99
C GLU A 129 14.21 6.01 -4.72
N LYS A 130 15.01 6.51 -3.75
CA LYS A 130 15.17 5.86 -2.44
C LYS A 130 13.86 5.81 -1.67
N LEU A 131 13.13 6.93 -1.60
CA LEU A 131 11.82 6.96 -0.94
C LEU A 131 10.84 5.97 -1.59
N GLN A 132 10.78 5.93 -2.91
CA GLN A 132 9.94 4.98 -3.65
C GLN A 132 10.34 3.54 -3.32
N GLY A 133 11.62 3.19 -3.32
CA GLY A 133 12.08 1.85 -2.93
C GLY A 133 11.72 1.49 -1.48
N THR A 134 11.80 2.46 -0.56
CA THR A 134 11.34 2.30 0.83
C THR A 134 9.83 2.06 0.90
N LEU A 135 9.01 2.83 0.17
CA LEU A 135 7.55 2.65 0.11
C LEU A 135 7.17 1.27 -0.44
N GLU A 136 7.83 0.82 -1.51
CA GLU A 136 7.60 -0.50 -2.12
C GLU A 136 7.94 -1.64 -1.15
N THR A 137 9.07 -1.55 -0.46
CA THR A 137 9.49 -2.53 0.55
C THR A 137 8.47 -2.62 1.68
N ILE A 138 8.01 -1.47 2.20
CA ILE A 138 7.06 -1.42 3.31
C ILE A 138 5.69 -1.94 2.89
N ALA A 139 5.22 -1.63 1.68
CA ALA A 139 3.98 -2.18 1.13
C ALA A 139 4.05 -3.72 0.99
N ALA A 140 5.17 -4.25 0.49
CA ALA A 140 5.34 -5.69 0.35
C ALA A 140 5.34 -6.41 1.71
N GLU A 141 6.00 -5.84 2.72
CA GLU A 141 5.98 -6.39 4.09
C GLU A 141 4.59 -6.25 4.73
N ALA A 142 3.86 -5.17 4.46
CA ALA A 142 2.48 -5.00 4.92
C ALA A 142 1.55 -6.05 4.29
N LYS A 143 1.71 -6.34 3.00
CA LYS A 143 0.97 -7.43 2.33
C LYS A 143 1.23 -8.76 3.03
N LYS A 144 2.51 -9.11 3.24
CA LYS A 144 2.90 -10.35 3.94
C LYS A 144 2.29 -10.41 5.33
N LEU A 145 2.28 -9.30 6.07
CA LEU A 145 1.66 -9.22 7.39
C LEU A 145 0.15 -9.50 7.31
N GLY A 146 -0.57 -8.90 6.36
CA GLY A 146 -2.01 -9.10 6.20
C GLY A 146 -2.40 -10.48 5.68
N GLU A 147 -1.52 -11.14 4.93
CA GLU A 147 -1.68 -12.52 4.44
C GLU A 147 -1.27 -13.57 5.48
N SER A 148 -0.34 -13.23 6.37
CA SER A 148 0.07 -14.09 7.46
C SER A 148 -1.01 -14.07 8.53
N ALA A 149 -1.68 -15.20 8.74
CA ALA A 149 -2.59 -15.38 9.86
C ALA A 149 -2.41 -16.79 10.43
N GLN A 150 -1.36 -16.97 11.23
CA GLN A 150 -1.14 -18.22 11.97
C GLN A 150 -2.01 -18.28 13.25
N ASN A 151 -2.44 -17.12 13.76
CA ASN A 151 -3.32 -17.01 14.92
C ASN A 151 -4.68 -16.41 14.51
N PRO A 152 -5.78 -17.18 14.58
CA PRO A 152 -7.13 -16.68 14.25
C PRO A 152 -7.55 -15.46 15.08
N GLU A 153 -7.03 -15.33 16.31
CA GLU A 153 -7.36 -14.21 17.21
C GLU A 153 -6.68 -12.89 16.81
N LEU A 154 -5.59 -12.96 16.03
CA LEU A 154 -4.82 -11.79 15.58
C LEU A 154 -5.04 -11.47 14.11
N GLN A 155 -5.73 -12.35 13.38
CA GLN A 155 -5.92 -12.25 11.95
C GLN A 155 -6.54 -10.91 11.53
N GLN A 156 -7.54 -10.42 12.27
CA GLN A 156 -8.18 -9.14 11.94
C GLN A 156 -7.23 -7.96 12.19
N GLN A 157 -6.46 -8.02 13.26
CA GLN A 157 -5.53 -6.98 13.68
C GLN A 157 -4.37 -6.91 12.68
N PHE A 158 -3.88 -8.04 12.20
CA PHE A 158 -2.86 -8.06 11.14
C PHE A 158 -3.38 -7.48 9.84
N LYS A 159 -4.63 -7.78 9.45
CA LYS A 159 -5.28 -7.14 8.30
C LYS A 159 -5.43 -5.64 8.49
N ASP A 160 -5.87 -5.18 9.67
CA ASP A 160 -6.06 -3.76 9.94
C ASP A 160 -4.73 -3.00 9.91
N ILE A 161 -3.65 -3.59 10.45
CA ILE A 161 -2.29 -3.01 10.37
C ILE A 161 -1.85 -2.93 8.93
N ALA A 162 -1.90 -4.06 8.22
CA ALA A 162 -1.48 -4.16 6.84
C ALA A 162 -2.21 -3.13 5.97
N LYS A 163 -3.53 -3.04 6.13
CA LYS A 163 -4.36 -2.06 5.44
C LYS A 163 -3.94 -0.63 5.76
N LYS A 164 -3.82 -0.25 7.05
CA LYS A 164 -3.39 1.11 7.44
C LYS A 164 -2.03 1.47 6.88
N VAL A 165 -1.08 0.53 6.88
CA VAL A 165 0.25 0.73 6.31
C VAL A 165 0.16 0.91 4.79
N LEU A 166 -0.58 0.06 4.09
CA LEU A 166 -0.77 0.17 2.64
C LEU A 166 -1.47 1.47 2.23
N ASP A 167 -2.53 1.85 2.94
CA ASP A 167 -3.26 3.10 2.71
C ASP A 167 -2.33 4.29 2.92
N THR A 168 -1.60 4.32 4.05
CA THR A 168 -0.62 5.36 4.37
C THR A 168 0.50 5.44 3.31
N THR A 169 0.97 4.30 2.83
CA THR A 169 2.02 4.23 1.79
C THR A 169 1.50 4.74 0.45
N THR A 170 0.27 4.37 0.10
CA THR A 170 -0.42 4.81 -1.13
C THR A 170 -0.65 6.32 -1.11
N ASP A 171 -1.14 6.86 0.01
CA ASP A 171 -1.40 8.29 0.17
C ASP A 171 -0.10 9.11 0.08
N THR A 172 0.96 8.69 0.79
CA THR A 172 2.28 9.34 0.69
C THR A 172 2.78 9.35 -0.76
N PHE A 173 2.69 8.22 -1.46
CA PHE A 173 3.14 8.13 -2.83
C PHE A 173 2.34 9.05 -3.77
N LYS A 174 1.01 9.10 -3.60
CA LYS A 174 0.13 9.96 -4.38
C LYS A 174 0.41 11.43 -4.13
N ASP A 175 0.57 11.84 -2.88
CA ASP A 175 0.89 13.21 -2.49
C ASP A 175 2.26 13.63 -3.04
N LEU A 176 3.26 12.76 -2.91
CA LEU A 176 4.60 12.98 -3.45
C LEU A 176 4.56 13.22 -4.97
N ASN A 177 3.92 12.32 -5.73
CA ASN A 177 3.81 12.47 -7.19
C ASN A 177 3.06 13.74 -7.58
N THR A 178 1.96 14.04 -6.88
CA THR A 178 1.14 15.22 -7.18
C THR A 178 1.92 16.49 -6.98
N LYS A 179 2.65 16.60 -5.86
CA LYS A 179 3.40 17.81 -5.52
C LYS A 179 4.68 17.94 -6.36
N LEU A 180 5.40 16.84 -6.64
CA LEU A 180 6.53 16.87 -7.57
C LEU A 180 6.11 17.31 -8.98
N ALA A 181 4.95 16.86 -9.46
CA ALA A 181 4.40 17.30 -10.75
C ALA A 181 4.00 18.79 -10.76
N GLN A 182 3.71 19.39 -9.61
CA GLN A 182 3.46 20.84 -9.50
C GLN A 182 4.77 21.63 -9.53
N VAL A 183 5.79 21.19 -8.79
CA VAL A 183 7.12 21.83 -8.77
C VAL A 183 7.78 21.79 -10.15
N GLY A 184 7.68 20.68 -10.89
CA GLY A 184 8.25 20.56 -12.24
C GLY A 184 7.57 21.43 -13.32
N LYS A 185 6.41 22.04 -13.03
CA LYS A 185 5.69 22.93 -13.96
C LYS A 185 6.00 24.42 -13.76
N GLN A 186 6.70 24.79 -12.69
CA GLN A 186 7.13 26.16 -12.41
C GLN A 186 8.47 26.46 -13.10
#